data_AF-A0AAV0VXW7-F1
#
_entry.id   AF-A0AAV0VXW7-F1
#
_cell.length_a   1.000
_cell.length_b   1.000
_cell.length_c   1.000
_cell.angle_alpha   90.00
_cell.angle_beta   90.00
_cell.angle_gamma   90.00
#
_symmetry.space_group_name_H-M   'P 1'
#
loop_
_entity.id
_entity.type
_entity.pdbx_description
1 polymer ?
#
loop_
_entity_poly.entity_id
_entity_poly.type
_entity_poly.pdbx_seq_one_letter_code
_entity_poly.pdbx_strand_id
1 'polypeptide(L)'
;MNTCPFDALAIIITMAYTDLKTYTAFVDSSENNMLRFCKSLALYGPTKKTFTDRLKLLKLIFKSSDDISRIKVIDAQCNVAFIATKLLVNAKSAIEKIRCTTDGCNNNNRDIESSTLILRFKNVKNLQKSLDNYTKEQVYECCNETKLPTFIFLILTYNNIRNSAYGEQITRTAHNSAEKRRATSK
;
A
#
# COMPACT_ATOMS: atom_id res chain seq x y z
N MET A 1 -1.57 17.15 -17.97
CA MET A 1 -1.65 15.67 -17.91
C MET A 1 -1.72 15.28 -16.43
N ASN A 2 -2.86 14.78 -15.95
CA ASN A 2 -3.14 14.60 -14.51
C ASN A 2 -2.67 13.24 -13.98
N THR A 3 -1.38 12.92 -14.15
CA THR A 3 -0.80 11.63 -13.74
C THR A 3 -0.21 11.62 -12.33
N CYS A 4 -0.31 12.73 -11.59
CA CYS A 4 0.21 12.85 -10.23
C CYS A 4 -0.16 11.67 -9.31
N PRO A 5 -1.40 11.09 -9.37
CA PRO A 5 -1.73 9.92 -8.57
C PRO A 5 -0.89 8.68 -8.89
N PHE A 6 -0.58 8.45 -10.17
CA PHE A 6 0.31 7.37 -10.60
C PHE A 6 1.74 7.61 -10.11
N ASP A 7 2.25 8.83 -10.34
CA ASP A 7 3.62 9.18 -10.00
C ASP A 7 3.84 9.14 -8.47
N ALA A 8 2.86 9.59 -7.68
CA ALA A 8 2.88 9.49 -6.22
C ALA A 8 2.94 8.04 -5.75
N LEU A 9 2.11 7.16 -6.30
CA LEU A 9 2.14 5.73 -5.95
C LEU A 9 3.48 5.09 -6.34
N ALA A 10 3.98 5.39 -7.54
CA ALA A 10 5.24 4.85 -8.04
C ALA A 10 6.41 5.20 -7.12
N ILE A 11 6.49 6.46 -6.69
CA ILE A 11 7.54 6.95 -5.79
C ILE A 11 7.44 6.27 -4.41
N ILE A 12 6.24 6.14 -3.84
CA ILE A 12 6.06 5.45 -2.54
C ILE A 12 6.57 4.01 -2.60
N ILE A 13 6.22 3.26 -3.65
CA ILE A 13 6.66 1.86 -3.82
C ILE A 13 8.17 1.79 -4.07
N THR A 14 8.72 2.69 -4.89
CA THR A 14 10.16 2.79 -5.15
C THR A 14 10.96 3.09 -3.89
N MET A 15 10.48 3.99 -3.02
CA MET A 15 11.09 4.24 -1.72
C MET A 15 10.99 3.01 -0.81
N ALA A 16 9.80 2.41 -0.69
CA ALA A 16 9.60 1.21 0.13
C ALA A 16 10.51 0.04 -0.31
N TYR A 17 10.72 -0.13 -1.62
CA TYR A 17 11.64 -1.12 -2.18
C TYR A 17 13.09 -0.88 -1.76
N THR A 18 13.48 0.38 -1.63
CA THR A 18 14.85 0.81 -1.28
C THR A 18 15.08 0.71 0.23
N ASP A 19 14.07 1.07 1.04
CA ASP A 19 14.21 1.23 2.48
C ASP A 19 13.94 -0.08 3.26
N LEU A 20 13.12 -0.99 2.72
CA LEU A 20 12.64 -2.16 3.46
C LEU A 20 13.01 -3.48 2.77
N LYS A 21 14.02 -4.18 3.30
CA LYS A 21 14.53 -5.46 2.75
C LYS A 21 13.47 -6.54 2.55
N THR A 22 12.51 -6.65 3.45
CA THR A 22 11.40 -7.63 3.33
C THR A 22 10.49 -7.30 2.15
N TYR A 23 10.29 -6.01 1.87
CA TYR A 23 9.52 -5.56 0.72
C TYR A 23 10.32 -5.69 -0.58
N THR A 24 11.65 -5.48 -0.54
CA THR A 24 12.54 -5.77 -1.67
C THR A 24 12.37 -7.20 -2.18
N ALA A 25 12.43 -8.20 -1.28
CA ALA A 25 12.27 -9.62 -1.64
C ALA A 25 10.89 -9.93 -2.25
N PHE A 26 9.84 -9.31 -1.71
CA PHE A 26 8.48 -9.42 -2.27
C PHE A 26 8.39 -8.83 -3.69
N VAL A 27 8.92 -7.64 -3.90
CA VAL A 27 8.92 -6.98 -5.23
C VAL A 27 9.78 -7.77 -6.23
N ASP A 28 10.92 -8.31 -5.79
CA ASP A 28 11.83 -9.09 -6.62
C ASP A 28 11.22 -10.39 -7.15
N SER A 29 10.37 -11.02 -6.34
CA SER A 29 9.62 -12.24 -6.70
C SER A 29 8.30 -11.96 -7.42
N SER A 30 7.89 -10.69 -7.55
CA SER A 30 6.60 -10.34 -8.13
C SER A 30 6.63 -10.26 -9.66
N GLU A 31 5.60 -10.84 -10.29
CA GLU A 31 5.32 -10.67 -11.72
C GLU A 31 4.51 -9.41 -12.03
N ASN A 32 4.10 -8.65 -11.01
CA ASN A 32 3.26 -7.48 -11.20
C ASN A 32 4.00 -6.36 -11.98
N ASN A 33 3.41 -5.91 -13.09
CA ASN A 33 4.03 -4.92 -13.97
C ASN A 33 4.32 -3.57 -13.30
N MET A 34 3.46 -3.14 -12.36
CA MET A 34 3.68 -1.90 -11.61
C MET A 34 4.85 -2.04 -10.64
N LEU A 35 4.94 -3.17 -9.92
CA LEU A 35 6.07 -3.43 -9.02
C LEU A 35 7.40 -3.54 -9.77
N ARG A 36 7.42 -4.21 -10.93
CA ARG A 36 8.62 -4.29 -11.80
C ARG A 36 9.03 -2.93 -12.35
N PHE A 37 8.06 -2.08 -12.68
CA PHE A 37 8.31 -0.70 -13.07
C PHE A 37 8.95 0.10 -11.91
N CYS A 38 8.38 0.04 -10.71
CA CYS A 38 8.92 0.72 -9.52
C CYS A 38 10.32 0.22 -9.14
N LYS A 39 10.59 -1.09 -9.24
CA LYS A 39 11.93 -1.66 -9.09
C LYS A 39 12.90 -1.08 -10.11
N SER A 40 12.51 -1.04 -11.39
CA SER A 40 13.36 -0.48 -12.45
C SER A 40 13.64 1.00 -12.21
N LEU A 41 12.64 1.76 -11.74
CA LEU A 41 12.80 3.16 -11.38
C LEU A 41 13.74 3.35 -10.18
N ALA A 42 13.67 2.47 -9.17
CA ALA A 42 14.55 2.49 -8.01
C ALA A 42 16.02 2.23 -8.38
N LEU A 43 16.26 1.24 -9.24
CA LEU A 43 17.61 0.79 -9.59
C LEU A 43 18.30 1.69 -10.62
N TYR A 44 17.55 2.22 -11.58
CA TYR A 44 18.11 2.89 -12.75
C TYR A 44 17.67 4.35 -12.91
N GLY A 45 16.76 4.81 -12.05
CA GLY A 45 16.20 6.15 -12.15
C GLY A 45 15.37 6.36 -13.43
N PRO A 46 15.09 7.64 -13.77
CA PRO A 46 14.38 8.00 -14.99
C PRO A 46 15.22 7.74 -16.24
N THR A 47 14.69 6.94 -17.17
CA THR A 47 15.30 6.65 -18.48
C THR A 47 14.24 6.71 -19.57
N LYS A 48 14.65 6.77 -20.84
CA LYS A 48 13.71 6.67 -21.98
C LYS A 48 12.81 5.42 -21.88
N LYS A 49 13.37 4.31 -21.37
CA LYS A 49 12.63 3.07 -21.13
C LYS A 49 11.58 3.25 -20.04
N THR A 50 11.90 3.86 -18.89
CA THR A 50 10.91 4.06 -17.82
C THR A 50 9.77 4.98 -18.25
N PHE A 51 10.03 6.03 -19.06
CA PHE A 51 8.95 6.83 -19.64
C PHE A 51 8.03 6.03 -20.56
N THR A 52 8.60 5.12 -21.35
CA THR A 52 7.83 4.25 -22.25
C THR A 52 6.98 3.25 -21.46
N ASP A 53 7.56 2.63 -20.43
CA ASP A 53 6.86 1.65 -19.61
C ASP A 53 5.77 2.30 -18.74
N ARG A 54 6.01 3.52 -18.25
CA ARG A 54 4.97 4.36 -17.62
C ARG A 54 3.77 4.58 -18.53
N LEU A 55 3.99 4.94 -19.80
CA LEU A 55 2.91 5.12 -20.76
C LEU A 55 2.14 3.81 -21.02
N LYS A 56 2.84 2.68 -21.13
CA LYS A 56 2.21 1.36 -21.27
C LYS A 56 1.28 1.06 -20.10
N LEU A 57 1.73 1.29 -18.87
CA LEU A 57 0.91 1.08 -17.67
C LEU A 57 -0.33 1.96 -17.64
N LEU A 58 -0.20 3.25 -17.95
CA LEU A 58 -1.35 4.17 -18.00
C LEU A 58 -2.38 3.74 -19.06
N LYS A 59 -1.93 3.25 -20.21
CA LYS A 59 -2.80 2.75 -21.28
C LYS A 59 -3.58 1.48 -20.91
N LEU A 60 -3.15 0.72 -19.90
CA LEU A 60 -3.89 -0.45 -19.43
C LEU A 60 -5.16 -0.06 -18.66
N ILE A 61 -5.19 1.13 -18.07
CA ILE A 61 -6.22 1.54 -17.10
C ILE A 61 -7.04 2.75 -17.56
N PHE A 62 -6.54 3.51 -18.53
CA PHE A 62 -7.25 4.63 -19.14
C PHE A 62 -7.47 4.36 -20.63
N LYS A 63 -8.70 4.63 -21.09
CA LYS A 63 -9.03 4.56 -22.52
C LYS A 63 -8.44 5.78 -23.22
N SER A 64 -7.90 5.56 -24.42
CA SER A 64 -7.56 6.66 -25.33
C SER A 64 -8.81 7.09 -26.09
N SER A 65 -9.06 8.39 -26.17
CA SER A 65 -10.02 8.99 -27.09
C SER A 65 -9.27 9.69 -28.22
N ASP A 66 -9.84 9.66 -29.41
CA ASP A 66 -9.36 10.49 -30.51
C ASP A 66 -9.94 11.91 -30.31
N ASP A 67 -9.06 12.90 -30.26
CA ASP A 67 -9.45 14.30 -30.27
C ASP A 67 -9.72 14.77 -31.72
N ILE A 68 -10.37 15.93 -31.88
CA ILE A 68 -10.73 16.58 -33.15
C ILE A 68 -9.50 16.72 -34.08
N SER A 69 -8.30 16.73 -33.49
CA SER A 69 -6.99 16.82 -34.14
C SER A 69 -6.36 15.48 -34.58
N ARG A 70 -7.04 14.32 -34.41
CA ARG A 70 -6.49 12.96 -34.58
C ARG A 70 -5.31 12.63 -33.63
N ILE A 71 -5.11 13.45 -32.61
CA ILE A 71 -4.16 13.18 -31.52
C ILE A 71 -4.87 12.27 -30.51
N LYS A 72 -4.21 11.18 -30.10
CA LYS A 72 -4.72 10.29 -29.05
C LYS A 72 -4.52 10.94 -27.70
N VAL A 73 -5.63 11.25 -27.03
CA VAL A 73 -5.64 11.83 -25.68
C VAL A 73 -6.02 10.76 -24.68
N ILE A 74 -5.40 10.79 -23.50
CA ILE A 74 -5.73 9.94 -22.37
C ILE A 74 -6.16 10.85 -21.22
N ASP A 75 -7.42 10.74 -20.81
CA ASP A 75 -7.86 11.35 -19.55
C ASP A 75 -7.39 10.46 -18.39
N ALA A 76 -6.40 10.97 -17.65
CA ALA A 76 -5.79 10.29 -16.51
C ALA A 76 -6.30 10.82 -15.15
N GLN A 77 -7.37 11.62 -15.14
CA GLN A 77 -7.92 12.16 -13.89
C GLN A 77 -8.45 11.01 -13.01
N CYS A 78 -7.77 10.78 -11.89
CA CYS A 78 -8.10 9.71 -10.97
C CYS A 78 -7.57 10.03 -9.56
N ASN A 79 -7.80 9.12 -8.61
CA ASN A 79 -7.14 9.13 -7.31
C ASN A 79 -6.15 7.96 -7.19
N VAL A 80 -5.30 7.99 -6.16
CA VAL A 80 -4.27 6.96 -5.95
C VAL A 80 -4.90 5.57 -5.78
N ALA A 81 -6.08 5.49 -5.15
CA ALA A 81 -6.78 4.23 -4.90
C ALA A 81 -7.21 3.56 -6.20
N PHE A 82 -7.66 4.33 -7.18
CA PHE A 82 -7.97 3.83 -8.51
C PHE A 82 -6.75 3.21 -9.18
N ILE A 83 -5.59 3.90 -9.17
CA ILE A 83 -4.36 3.37 -9.76
C ILE A 83 -3.95 2.07 -9.07
N ALA A 84 -3.92 2.05 -7.74
CA ALA A 84 -3.49 0.89 -6.98
C ALA A 84 -4.42 -0.31 -7.18
N THR A 85 -5.75 -0.13 -7.13
CA THR A 85 -6.71 -1.21 -7.35
C THR A 85 -6.63 -1.80 -8.76
N LYS A 86 -6.28 -1.00 -9.77
CA LYS A 86 -6.13 -1.48 -11.15
C LYS A 86 -4.77 -2.11 -11.43
N LEU A 87 -3.69 -1.54 -10.91
CA LEU A 87 -2.33 -1.95 -11.26
C LEU A 87 -1.71 -2.94 -10.26
N LEU A 88 -2.23 -3.05 -9.03
CA LEU A 88 -1.74 -3.96 -7.99
C LEU A 88 -2.71 -5.11 -7.68
N VAL A 89 -3.65 -5.42 -8.57
CA VAL A 89 -4.69 -6.45 -8.37
C VAL A 89 -4.13 -7.81 -7.92
N ASN A 90 -2.98 -8.21 -8.48
CA ASN A 90 -2.30 -9.48 -8.14
C ASN A 90 -1.17 -9.31 -7.11
N ALA A 91 -1.01 -8.11 -6.55
CA ALA A 91 -0.03 -7.78 -5.52
C ALA A 91 -0.77 -7.31 -4.26
N LYS A 92 -1.43 -8.28 -3.61
CA LYS A 92 -2.24 -8.06 -2.42
C LYS A 92 -1.38 -7.52 -1.29
N SER A 93 -1.86 -6.48 -0.62
CA SER A 93 -1.16 -5.80 0.47
C SER A 93 -1.87 -5.97 1.82
N ALA A 94 -3.08 -6.52 1.82
CA ALA A 94 -3.89 -6.76 3.01
C ALA A 94 -4.81 -7.97 2.80
N ILE A 95 -5.04 -8.71 3.89
CA ILE A 95 -6.10 -9.72 3.98
C ILE A 95 -6.93 -9.34 5.21
N GLU A 96 -8.19 -9.01 4.99
CA GLU A 96 -9.17 -8.78 6.05
C GLU A 96 -9.85 -10.10 6.38
N LYS A 97 -9.73 -10.53 7.63
CA LYS A 97 -10.40 -11.74 8.12
C LYS A 97 -11.68 -11.35 8.81
N ILE A 98 -12.79 -11.88 8.34
CA ILE A 98 -14.12 -11.60 8.86
C ILE A 98 -14.67 -12.86 9.50
N ARG A 99 -15.01 -12.76 10.79
CA ARG A 99 -15.55 -13.86 11.58
C ARG A 99 -16.98 -13.57 12.03
N CYS A 100 -17.83 -14.57 11.83
CA CYS A 100 -19.20 -14.63 12.31
C CYS A 100 -19.24 -15.00 13.80
N THR A 101 -20.12 -14.36 14.57
CA THR A 101 -20.34 -14.69 15.99
C THR A 101 -21.16 -15.95 16.20
N THR A 102 -22.00 -16.30 15.23
CA THR A 102 -22.93 -17.43 15.33
C THR A 102 -22.26 -18.71 14.82
N ASP A 103 -22.12 -19.69 15.71
CA ASP A 103 -21.63 -21.01 15.34
C ASP A 103 -22.64 -21.72 14.44
N GLY A 104 -22.16 -22.36 13.35
CA GLY A 104 -22.98 -23.22 12.49
C GLY A 104 -23.52 -22.58 11.21
N CYS A 105 -23.17 -21.34 10.87
CA CYS A 105 -23.55 -20.76 9.58
C CYS A 105 -22.59 -21.22 8.44
N ASN A 106 -23.04 -21.16 7.18
CA ASN A 106 -22.21 -21.63 6.05
C ASN A 106 -21.07 -20.66 5.67
N ASN A 107 -21.00 -19.49 6.33
CA ASN A 107 -20.07 -18.40 5.99
C ASN A 107 -19.34 -17.85 7.22
N ASN A 108 -18.97 -18.74 8.14
CA ASN A 108 -18.50 -18.33 9.46
C ASN A 108 -17.17 -17.58 9.44
N ASN A 109 -16.35 -17.86 8.43
CA ASN A 109 -15.09 -17.19 8.20
C ASN A 109 -14.98 -16.83 6.73
N ARG A 110 -14.56 -15.59 6.44
CA ARG A 110 -14.27 -15.14 5.07
C ARG A 110 -13.04 -14.26 5.08
N ASP A 111 -12.22 -14.41 4.05
CA ASP A 111 -11.05 -13.57 3.82
C ASP A 111 -11.37 -12.63 2.65
N ILE A 112 -11.23 -11.32 2.88
CA ILE A 112 -11.31 -10.29 1.84
C ILE A 112 -9.90 -9.80 1.55
N GLU A 113 -9.43 -10.06 0.35
CA GLU A 113 -8.12 -9.64 -0.09
C GLU A 113 -8.19 -8.25 -0.71
N SER A 114 -7.23 -7.40 -0.36
CA SER A 114 -7.15 -6.06 -0.94
C SER A 114 -5.72 -5.72 -1.34
N SER A 115 -5.58 -5.12 -2.52
CA SER A 115 -4.35 -4.49 -2.97
C SER A 115 -4.00 -3.24 -2.17
N THR A 116 -4.95 -2.70 -1.39
CA THR A 116 -4.80 -1.45 -0.67
C THR A 116 -5.49 -1.48 0.69
N LEU A 117 -4.81 -1.02 1.72
CA LEU A 117 -5.35 -0.98 3.09
C LEU A 117 -5.85 0.43 3.42
N ILE A 118 -7.12 0.59 3.76
CA ILE A 118 -7.83 1.88 3.75
C ILE A 118 -7.97 2.44 5.16
N LEU A 119 -7.16 3.42 5.56
CA LEU A 119 -7.30 4.04 6.88
C LEU A 119 -8.01 5.39 6.87
N ARG A 120 -9.08 5.50 7.67
CA ARG A 120 -9.83 6.76 7.85
C ARG A 120 -9.52 7.35 9.22
N PHE A 121 -8.73 8.43 9.24
CA PHE A 121 -8.42 9.14 10.47
C PHE A 121 -9.31 10.38 10.60
N LYS A 122 -10.17 10.43 11.64
CA LYS A 122 -10.86 11.67 12.00
C LYS A 122 -9.92 12.70 12.63
N ASN A 123 -8.83 12.24 13.24
CA ASN A 123 -7.82 13.07 13.88
C ASN A 123 -6.46 12.36 13.88
N VAL A 124 -5.46 12.98 13.24
CA VAL A 124 -4.09 12.44 13.14
C VAL A 124 -3.32 12.50 14.45
N LYS A 125 -3.80 13.25 15.46
CA LYS A 125 -3.15 13.37 16.77
C LYS A 125 -3.04 12.05 17.54
N ASN A 126 -3.81 11.02 17.13
CA ASN A 126 -3.75 9.67 17.72
C ASN A 126 -3.74 8.60 16.62
N LEU A 127 -2.73 8.68 15.76
CA LEU A 127 -2.53 7.73 14.65
C LEU A 127 -2.46 6.27 15.14
N GLN A 128 -1.67 6.00 16.19
CA GLN A 128 -1.52 4.67 16.76
C GLN A 128 -2.86 4.08 17.22
N LYS A 129 -3.63 4.83 18.03
CA LYS A 129 -4.95 4.39 18.49
C LYS A 129 -5.90 4.07 17.33
N SER A 130 -5.79 4.84 16.26
CA SER A 130 -6.63 4.64 15.07
C SER A 130 -6.19 3.41 14.26
N LEU A 131 -4.89 3.13 14.18
CA LEU A 131 -4.33 1.90 13.63
C LEU A 131 -4.76 0.67 14.45
N ASP A 132 -4.66 0.77 15.77
CA ASP A 132 -5.07 -0.31 16.68
C ASP A 132 -6.57 -0.60 16.53
N ASN A 133 -7.40 0.43 16.38
CA ASN A 133 -8.82 0.26 16.13
C ASN A 133 -9.12 -0.36 14.76
N TYR A 134 -8.36 -0.01 13.73
CA TYR A 134 -8.54 -0.57 12.41
C TYR A 134 -8.12 -2.05 12.33
N THR A 135 -7.06 -2.41 13.05
CA THR A 135 -6.52 -3.79 13.04
C THR A 135 -7.24 -4.73 14.00
N LYS A 136 -8.19 -4.22 14.81
CA LYS A 136 -9.08 -5.07 15.62
C LYS A 136 -9.98 -5.92 14.72
N GLU A 137 -10.14 -7.18 15.11
CA GLU A 137 -11.09 -8.10 14.51
C GLU A 137 -12.49 -7.46 14.50
N GLN A 138 -13.08 -7.38 13.30
CA GLN A 138 -14.44 -6.89 13.13
C GLN A 138 -15.39 -8.07 13.30
N VAL A 139 -16.31 -7.91 14.25
CA VAL A 139 -17.29 -8.92 14.62
C VAL A 139 -18.65 -8.42 14.15
N TYR A 140 -19.40 -9.23 13.40
CA TYR A 140 -20.70 -8.86 12.84
C TYR A 140 -21.73 -9.96 13.09
N GLU A 141 -22.99 -9.55 13.28
CA GLU A 141 -24.12 -10.48 13.30
C GLU A 141 -24.40 -10.96 11.87
N CYS A 142 -24.49 -12.28 11.74
CA CYS A 142 -24.57 -13.02 10.51
C CYS A 142 -25.82 -13.91 10.55
N CYS A 143 -26.16 -14.55 9.42
CA CYS A 143 -27.26 -15.52 9.29
C CYS A 143 -28.67 -14.92 9.11
N ASN A 144 -28.82 -13.59 9.16
CA ASN A 144 -29.97 -12.90 8.58
C ASN A 144 -29.64 -12.44 7.16
N GLU A 145 -30.39 -12.95 6.18
CA GLU A 145 -30.29 -12.56 4.78
C GLU A 145 -30.79 -11.12 4.58
N THR A 146 -30.07 -10.10 5.02
CA THR A 146 -30.30 -8.73 4.53
C THR A 146 -29.15 -7.77 4.87
N LYS A 147 -28.42 -7.41 3.81
CA LYS A 147 -27.57 -6.21 3.64
C LYS A 147 -26.23 -6.18 4.38
N LEU A 148 -25.16 -6.40 3.60
CA LEU A 148 -23.81 -5.93 3.89
C LEU A 148 -23.77 -4.38 3.92
N PRO A 149 -23.13 -3.75 4.91
CA PRO A 149 -22.83 -2.33 4.83
C PRO A 149 -21.63 -2.10 3.92
N THR A 150 -21.84 -1.32 2.86
CA THR A 150 -20.82 -0.85 1.93
C THR A 150 -19.95 0.23 2.57
N PHE A 151 -18.62 0.05 2.67
CA PHE A 151 -17.68 1.09 3.15
C PHE A 151 -16.50 1.32 2.17
N ILE A 152 -16.04 2.59 2.08
CA ILE A 152 -15.20 3.20 0.99
C ILE A 152 -13.79 3.67 1.50
N PHE A 153 -12.87 4.03 0.58
CA PHE A 153 -11.38 3.92 0.43
C PHE A 153 -10.32 4.93 1.06
N LEU A 154 -9.03 4.48 1.15
CA LEU A 154 -7.68 5.09 1.41
C LEU A 154 -6.55 4.00 1.22
N ILE A 155 -5.22 4.25 1.27
CA ILE A 155 -4.19 3.20 0.93
C ILE A 155 -3.02 3.16 1.94
N LEU A 156 -2.66 1.97 2.43
CA LEU A 156 -1.41 1.60 3.09
C LEU A 156 -1.00 0.19 2.64
N THR A 157 0.30 -0.05 2.58
CA THR A 157 0.91 -1.37 2.41
C THR A 157 1.37 -1.86 3.78
N TYR A 158 0.78 -2.94 4.32
CA TYR A 158 1.15 -3.50 5.61
C TYR A 158 1.49 -4.99 5.45
N ASN A 159 2.79 -5.31 5.31
CA ASN A 159 3.25 -6.69 5.39
C ASN A 159 3.69 -7.00 6.83
N ASN A 160 2.93 -7.88 7.46
CA ASN A 160 3.29 -8.77 8.58
C ASN A 160 4.60 -8.46 9.33
N ILE A 161 4.50 -7.69 10.42
CA ILE A 161 5.45 -7.78 11.54
C ILE A 161 4.71 -8.44 12.70
N ARG A 162 4.59 -9.77 12.65
CA ARG A 162 4.51 -10.58 13.86
C ARG A 162 5.59 -11.65 13.74
N ASN A 163 6.48 -11.63 14.72
CA ASN A 163 7.64 -12.51 14.94
C ASN A 163 8.94 -12.08 14.25
N SER A 164 9.53 -10.98 14.73
CA SER A 164 10.97 -10.96 15.01
C SER A 164 11.28 -9.84 16.00
N ALA A 165 11.95 -10.20 17.08
CA ALA A 165 12.37 -9.34 18.16
C ALA A 165 13.24 -8.17 17.64
N TYR A 166 12.70 -6.96 17.61
CA TYR A 166 13.46 -5.72 17.40
C TYR A 166 13.00 -4.59 18.32
N GLY A 167 12.56 -4.95 19.53
CA GLY A 167 12.14 -4.02 20.58
C GLY A 167 13.24 -3.60 21.57
N GLU A 168 14.48 -4.10 21.43
CA GLU A 168 15.49 -3.96 22.51
C GLU A 168 16.82 -3.31 22.12
N GLN A 169 17.01 -2.91 20.85
CA GLN A 169 18.29 -2.33 20.40
C GLN A 169 18.30 -0.80 20.27
N ILE A 170 17.17 -0.11 20.34
CA ILE A 170 17.13 1.35 20.15
C ILE A 170 17.41 2.12 21.45
N THR A 171 17.12 1.54 22.62
CA THR A 171 17.40 2.18 23.92
C THR A 171 18.85 2.06 24.38
N ARG A 172 19.62 1.06 23.93
CA ARG A 172 21.05 0.91 24.29
C ARG A 172 21.97 1.87 23.52
N THR A 173 21.65 2.21 22.27
CA THR A 173 22.52 3.07 21.44
C THR A 173 22.38 4.56 21.79
N ALA A 174 21.23 4.97 22.33
CA ALA A 174 21.00 6.32 22.82
C ALA A 174 21.73 6.62 24.14
N HIS A 175 21.83 5.64 25.05
CA HIS A 175 22.52 5.82 26.34
C HIS A 175 24.04 5.93 26.17
N ASN A 176 24.64 5.10 25.31
CA ASN A 176 26.10 5.10 25.09
C ASN A 176 26.60 6.33 24.31
N SER A 177 25.73 7.00 23.55
CA SER A 177 26.08 8.22 22.80
C SER A 177 26.00 9.49 23.65
N ALA A 178 25.26 9.46 24.77
CA ALA A 178 25.14 10.58 25.70
C ALA A 178 26.31 10.64 26.70
N GLU A 179 26.82 9.50 27.16
CA GLU A 179 27.99 9.45 28.06
C GLU A 179 29.30 9.85 27.35
N LYS A 180 29.45 9.52 26.06
CA LYS A 180 30.68 9.85 25.31
C LYS A 180 30.84 11.35 25.00
N ARG A 181 29.75 12.13 25.04
CA ARG A 181 29.77 13.60 24.85
C ARG A 181 30.02 14.38 26.14
N ARG A 182 29.86 13.76 27.32
CA ARG A 182 30.20 14.40 28.61
C ARG A 182 31.67 14.21 29.01
N ALA A 183 32.37 13.23 28.43
CA ALA A 183 33.78 12.96 28.73
C ALA A 183 34.78 13.76 27.86
N THR A 184 34.32 14.57 26.90
CA THR A 184 35.18 15.35 25.98
C THR A 184 35.05 16.87 26.16
N SER A 185 34.39 17.32 27.23
CA SER A 185 34.33 18.73 27.62
C SER A 185 34.75 18.87 29.09
N LYS A 186 36.05 18.67 29.33
CA LYS A 186 36.81 19.17 30.47
C LYS A 186 38.27 19.29 30.07
#